data_AF-A0A959AJQ2-F1
#
_entry.id   AF-A0A959AJQ2-F1
#
_cell.length_a   1.000
_cell.length_b   1.000
_cell.length_c   1.000
_cell.angle_alpha   90.00
_cell.angle_beta   90.00
_cell.angle_gamma   90.00
#
_symmetry.space_group_name_H-M   'P 1'
#
loop_
_entity.id
_entity.type
_entity.pdbx_description
1 polymer ?
#
loop_
_entity_poly.entity_id
_entity_poly.type
_entity_poly.pdbx_seq_one_letter_code
_entity_poly.pdbx_strand_id
1 'polypeptide(L)'
;MKTTITILSIVFLGLWLADCSTANKSTATAVVQPDPLAADRTKHADRVRADIAGKENMAADSVFENISRLKNVSAARLLVVMDIWGKVLGVSCDHCHVNNEWASEVKPEKEITRQMMDLVNNLNKDLKNMDALKSYQPSVSCYTCHRGDTRPATRPK
;
A
#
# COMPACT_ATOMS: atom_id res chain seq x y z
N MET A 1 32.97 78.06 -17.98
CA MET A 1 34.44 78.17 -18.05
C MET A 1 35.03 77.30 -16.94
N LYS A 2 35.78 76.24 -17.30
CA LYS A 2 36.74 75.43 -16.47
C LYS A 2 36.16 74.66 -15.26
N THR A 3 35.91 73.34 -15.37
CA THR A 3 36.83 72.17 -15.17
C THR A 3 37.25 71.92 -13.72
N THR A 4 36.89 70.76 -13.16
CA THR A 4 37.85 69.76 -12.66
C THR A 4 37.18 68.39 -12.40
N ILE A 5 37.89 67.35 -12.83
CA ILE A 5 37.64 65.92 -12.69
C ILE A 5 38.46 65.43 -11.49
N THR A 6 37.93 64.52 -10.67
CA THR A 6 38.77 63.49 -10.01
C THR A 6 37.97 62.21 -9.78
N ILE A 7 38.44 61.16 -10.44
CA ILE A 7 38.08 59.75 -10.27
C ILE A 7 38.85 59.25 -9.04
N LEU A 8 38.21 58.50 -8.13
CA LEU A 8 38.92 57.43 -7.43
C LEU A 8 37.96 56.32 -6.97
N SER A 9 38.21 55.16 -7.54
CA SER A 9 37.77 53.82 -7.17
C SER A 9 37.86 53.54 -5.68
N ILE A 10 37.05 52.60 -5.15
CA ILE A 10 37.50 51.45 -4.30
C ILE A 10 36.29 50.74 -3.65
N VAL A 11 36.13 49.47 -4.07
CA VAL A 11 35.91 48.28 -3.24
C VAL A 11 34.48 47.94 -2.75
N PHE A 12 33.96 46.90 -3.42
CA PHE A 12 33.12 45.82 -2.89
C PHE A 12 33.58 45.33 -1.50
N LEU A 13 32.72 45.40 -0.49
CA LEU A 13 32.62 44.48 0.67
C LEU A 13 31.54 45.12 1.56
N GLY A 14 30.42 44.52 1.92
CA GLY A 14 30.03 43.14 2.06
C GLY A 14 28.84 43.15 3.04
N LEU A 15 28.10 42.06 3.08
CA LEU A 15 27.09 41.77 4.10
C LEU A 15 25.82 42.65 4.06
N TRP A 16 25.03 42.45 3.01
CA TRP A 16 23.59 42.30 3.25
C TRP A 16 23.41 41.03 4.09
N LEU A 17 23.19 41.19 5.40
CA LEU A 17 22.60 40.14 6.22
C LEU A 17 21.16 39.93 5.72
N ALA A 18 21.02 39.12 4.67
CA ALA A 18 19.77 38.45 4.40
C ALA A 18 19.53 37.51 5.58
N ASP A 19 18.63 37.92 6.45
CA ASP A 19 18.10 37.13 7.55
C ASP A 19 17.37 35.92 6.96
N CYS A 20 18.12 34.85 6.69
CA CYS A 20 17.60 33.60 6.17
C CYS A 20 17.07 32.77 7.35
N SER A 21 16.01 33.24 8.00
CA SER A 21 15.24 32.40 8.91
C SER A 21 13.85 32.97 9.15
N THR A 22 13.01 33.00 8.11
CA THR A 22 11.59 32.79 8.34
C THR A 22 11.31 31.30 8.13
N ALA A 23 11.02 30.66 9.26
CA ALA A 23 10.65 29.27 9.34
C ALA A 23 9.54 28.94 8.33
N ASN A 24 9.82 28.04 7.40
CA ASN A 24 8.77 27.22 6.84
C ASN A 24 8.98 25.79 7.32
N LYS A 25 8.59 25.53 8.58
CA LYS A 25 8.18 24.19 8.96
C LYS A 25 6.91 23.91 8.19
N SER A 26 7.07 23.50 6.94
CA SER A 26 6.00 22.86 6.18
C SER A 26 5.73 21.54 6.89
N THR A 27 4.89 21.58 7.92
CA THR A 27 4.11 20.44 8.35
C THR A 27 3.14 20.16 7.21
N ALA A 28 3.65 19.51 6.16
CA ALA A 28 2.81 18.83 5.20
C ALA A 28 2.18 17.67 5.98
N THR A 29 1.08 17.95 6.66
CA THR A 29 0.08 16.93 6.92
C THR A 29 -0.31 16.41 5.55
N ALA A 30 0.24 15.26 5.15
CA ALA A 30 -0.28 14.54 4.00
C ALA A 30 -1.78 14.43 4.22
N VAL A 31 -2.57 15.09 3.37
CA VAL A 31 -4.02 14.94 3.39
C VAL A 31 -4.26 13.50 2.96
N VAL A 32 -4.43 12.61 3.93
CA VAL A 32 -4.88 11.25 3.68
C VAL A 32 -6.30 11.40 3.16
N GLN A 33 -6.43 11.36 1.84
CA GLN A 33 -7.76 11.33 1.22
C GLN A 33 -8.48 10.10 1.78
N PRO A 34 -9.72 10.25 2.28
CA PRO A 34 -10.47 9.14 2.85
C PRO A 34 -10.68 8.07 1.78
N ASP A 35 -10.46 6.81 2.14
CA ASP A 35 -10.66 5.66 1.27
C ASP A 35 -12.16 5.55 0.89
N PRO A 36 -12.54 5.82 -0.37
CA PRO A 36 -13.94 5.90 -0.75
C PRO A 36 -14.66 4.54 -0.72
N LEU A 37 -13.91 3.43 -0.72
CA LEU A 37 -14.45 2.07 -0.74
C LEU A 37 -14.46 1.42 0.66
N ALA A 38 -13.96 2.10 1.70
CA ALA A 38 -13.86 1.55 3.04
C ALA A 38 -15.22 1.14 3.63
N ALA A 39 -16.27 1.94 3.41
CA ALA A 39 -17.61 1.63 3.88
C ALA A 39 -18.17 0.37 3.21
N ASP A 40 -17.95 0.22 1.90
CA ASP A 40 -18.44 -0.94 1.16
C ASP A 40 -17.70 -2.24 1.55
N ARG A 41 -16.37 -2.20 1.66
CA ARG A 41 -15.60 -3.34 2.17
C ARG A 41 -16.01 -3.74 3.59
N THR A 42 -16.26 -2.75 4.46
CA THR A 42 -16.77 -3.00 5.82
C THR A 42 -18.12 -3.72 5.78
N LYS A 43 -19.06 -3.24 4.95
CA LYS A 43 -20.38 -3.87 4.76
C LYS A 43 -20.29 -5.33 4.30
N HIS A 44 -19.33 -5.67 3.43
CA HIS A 44 -19.11 -7.06 3.02
C HIS A 44 -18.47 -7.89 4.13
N ALA A 45 -17.43 -7.37 4.77
CA ALA A 45 -16.73 -8.07 5.85
C ALA A 45 -17.64 -8.32 7.06
N ASP A 46 -18.51 -7.38 7.44
CA ASP A 46 -19.43 -7.53 8.57
C ASP A 46 -20.47 -8.62 8.34
N ARG A 47 -20.95 -8.77 7.10
CA ARG A 47 -21.84 -9.88 6.73
C ARG A 47 -21.14 -11.22 6.94
N VAL A 48 -19.93 -11.38 6.44
CA VAL A 48 -19.18 -12.64 6.63
C VAL A 48 -18.81 -12.85 8.09
N ARG A 49 -18.52 -11.81 8.86
CA ARG A 49 -18.29 -11.90 10.32
C ARG A 49 -19.52 -12.44 11.05
N ALA A 50 -20.72 -11.98 10.68
CA ALA A 50 -21.96 -12.49 11.24
C ALA A 50 -22.15 -13.98 10.91
N ASP A 51 -21.84 -14.39 9.68
CA ASP A 51 -21.98 -15.79 9.22
C ASP A 51 -21.02 -16.75 9.95
N ILE A 52 -19.89 -16.25 10.47
CA ILE A 52 -18.89 -17.06 11.20
C ILE A 52 -18.93 -16.87 12.72
N ALA A 53 -19.97 -16.25 13.27
CA ALA A 53 -20.07 -15.98 14.70
C ALA A 53 -19.85 -17.28 15.52
N GLY A 54 -18.90 -17.25 16.46
CA GLY A 54 -18.50 -18.39 17.28
C GLY A 54 -17.52 -19.37 16.62
N LYS A 55 -17.11 -19.14 15.36
CA LYS A 55 -16.14 -19.94 14.60
C LYS A 55 -14.89 -19.15 14.21
N GLU A 56 -14.71 -17.95 14.75
CA GLU A 56 -13.69 -16.98 14.34
C GLU A 56 -12.26 -17.52 14.45
N ASN A 57 -12.03 -18.37 15.46
CA ASN A 57 -10.73 -18.95 15.77
C ASN A 57 -10.50 -20.32 15.11
N MET A 58 -11.52 -20.91 14.49
CA MET A 58 -11.37 -22.16 13.75
C MET A 58 -10.52 -21.94 12.49
N ALA A 59 -9.89 -23.01 12.01
CA ALA A 59 -9.14 -22.96 10.76
C ALA A 59 -10.05 -22.55 9.59
N ALA A 60 -9.58 -21.67 8.72
CA ALA A 60 -10.39 -21.09 7.67
C ALA A 60 -10.96 -22.14 6.72
N ASP A 61 -10.22 -23.21 6.42
CA ASP A 61 -10.67 -24.32 5.57
C ASP A 61 -11.70 -25.25 6.24
N SER A 62 -11.90 -25.14 7.55
CA SER A 62 -12.99 -25.82 8.26
C SER A 62 -14.29 -25.01 8.32
N VAL A 63 -14.22 -23.71 8.02
CA VAL A 63 -15.36 -22.77 8.08
C VAL A 63 -15.83 -22.36 6.68
N PHE A 64 -14.88 -22.18 5.76
CA PHE A 64 -15.12 -21.72 4.40
C PHE A 64 -14.75 -22.78 3.37
N GLU A 65 -15.53 -22.82 2.29
CA GLU A 65 -15.27 -23.71 1.17
C GLU A 65 -14.19 -23.16 0.23
N ASN A 66 -13.49 -24.06 -0.45
CA ASN A 66 -12.57 -23.73 -1.54
C ASN A 66 -11.40 -22.79 -1.14
N ILE A 67 -10.88 -22.98 0.08
CA ILE A 67 -9.65 -22.33 0.54
C ILE A 67 -8.43 -23.13 0.07
N SER A 68 -7.58 -22.52 -0.76
CA SER A 68 -6.42 -23.20 -1.36
C SER A 68 -5.07 -22.83 -0.72
N ARG A 69 -4.78 -21.54 -0.52
CA ARG A 69 -3.49 -21.05 0.00
C ARG A 69 -3.52 -20.67 1.49
N LEU A 70 -4.65 -20.19 2.00
CA LEU A 70 -4.80 -19.69 3.37
C LEU A 70 -5.53 -20.68 4.28
N LYS A 71 -5.25 -21.98 4.16
CA LYS A 71 -5.97 -23.03 4.90
C LYS A 71 -5.83 -22.91 6.42
N ASN A 72 -4.60 -22.72 6.88
CA ASN A 72 -4.24 -22.81 8.29
C ASN A 72 -4.36 -21.48 9.07
N VAL A 73 -4.90 -20.42 8.46
CA VAL A 73 -5.18 -19.17 9.21
C VAL A 73 -6.55 -19.30 9.87
N SER A 74 -6.81 -18.54 10.93
CA SER A 74 -8.16 -18.52 11.51
C SER A 74 -9.18 -17.88 10.57
N ALA A 75 -10.46 -18.24 10.71
CA ALA A 75 -11.54 -17.68 9.90
C ALA A 75 -11.59 -16.14 9.99
N ALA A 76 -11.41 -15.56 11.18
CA ALA A 76 -11.31 -14.11 11.34
C ALA A 76 -10.07 -13.52 10.66
N ARG A 77 -8.92 -14.21 10.73
CA ARG A 77 -7.69 -13.74 10.07
C ARG A 77 -7.84 -13.73 8.56
N LEU A 78 -8.56 -14.70 7.98
CA LEU A 78 -8.86 -14.72 6.54
C LEU A 78 -9.56 -13.42 6.13
N LEU A 79 -10.60 -12.99 6.85
CA LEU A 79 -11.33 -11.75 6.54
C LEU A 79 -10.45 -10.50 6.62
N VAL A 80 -9.53 -10.45 7.59
CA VAL A 80 -8.55 -9.36 7.67
C VAL A 80 -7.66 -9.33 6.43
N VAL A 81 -7.20 -10.48 5.94
CA VAL A 81 -6.40 -10.56 4.72
C VAL A 81 -7.19 -10.08 3.50
N MET A 82 -8.47 -10.46 3.38
CA MET A 82 -9.33 -10.03 2.28
C MET A 82 -9.53 -8.51 2.26
N ASP A 83 -9.76 -7.87 3.41
CA ASP A 83 -9.87 -6.40 3.49
C ASP A 83 -8.55 -5.70 3.13
N ILE A 84 -7.41 -6.26 3.57
CA ILE A 84 -6.09 -5.74 3.18
C ILE A 84 -5.91 -5.83 1.65
N TRP A 85 -6.32 -6.93 1.01
CA TRP A 85 -6.23 -7.05 -0.44
C TRP A 85 -7.10 -6.03 -1.18
N GLY A 86 -8.34 -5.80 -0.71
CA GLY A 86 -9.19 -4.73 -1.25
C GLY A 86 -8.51 -3.36 -1.17
N LYS A 87 -7.87 -3.04 -0.03
CA LYS A 87 -7.13 -1.78 0.16
C LYS A 87 -5.92 -1.62 -0.76
N VAL A 88 -5.07 -2.64 -0.86
CA VAL A 88 -3.82 -2.54 -1.67
C VAL A 88 -4.09 -2.51 -3.17
N LEU A 89 -5.23 -3.04 -3.61
CA LEU A 89 -5.69 -3.04 -5.01
C LEU A 89 -6.60 -1.85 -5.34
N GLY A 90 -7.11 -1.12 -4.33
CA GLY A 90 -8.04 -0.02 -4.52
C GLY A 90 -9.44 -0.46 -4.99
N VAL A 91 -9.89 -1.64 -4.55
CA VAL A 91 -11.15 -2.25 -4.97
C VAL A 91 -12.01 -2.65 -3.77
N SER A 92 -13.25 -3.06 -4.03
CA SER A 92 -14.11 -3.71 -3.06
C SER A 92 -14.16 -5.24 -3.28
N CYS A 93 -14.87 -5.95 -2.40
CA CYS A 93 -14.91 -7.41 -2.35
C CYS A 93 -15.50 -8.05 -3.61
N ASP A 94 -16.46 -7.37 -4.23
CA ASP A 94 -17.13 -7.79 -5.47
C ASP A 94 -16.22 -7.78 -6.69
N HIS A 95 -15.03 -7.16 -6.62
CA HIS A 95 -14.02 -7.24 -7.67
C HIS A 95 -13.49 -8.65 -7.88
N CYS A 96 -13.22 -9.39 -6.79
CA CYS A 96 -12.70 -10.76 -6.88
C CYS A 96 -13.76 -11.84 -6.58
N HIS A 97 -14.83 -11.50 -5.87
CA HIS A 97 -15.86 -12.46 -5.44
C HIS A 97 -17.22 -12.18 -6.08
N VAL A 98 -18.01 -13.23 -6.21
CA VAL A 98 -19.46 -13.10 -6.44
C VAL A 98 -20.13 -12.92 -5.08
N ASN A 99 -20.99 -11.91 -4.95
CA ASN A 99 -21.66 -11.61 -3.69
C ASN A 99 -22.46 -12.81 -3.19
N ASN A 100 -22.27 -13.18 -1.92
CA ASN A 100 -22.86 -14.36 -1.27
C ASN A 100 -22.43 -15.72 -1.85
N GLU A 101 -21.55 -15.76 -2.84
CA GLU A 101 -20.98 -16.97 -3.42
C GLU A 101 -19.44 -16.93 -3.30
N TRP A 102 -18.95 -16.79 -2.07
CA TRP A 102 -17.53 -16.55 -1.78
C TRP A 102 -16.59 -17.64 -2.31
N ALA A 103 -17.08 -18.89 -2.38
CA ALA A 103 -16.36 -20.04 -2.89
C ALA A 103 -16.31 -20.11 -4.43
N SER A 104 -17.13 -19.32 -5.13
CA SER A 104 -17.21 -19.31 -6.60
C SER A 104 -15.88 -18.93 -7.25
N GLU A 105 -15.61 -19.54 -8.40
CA GLU A 105 -14.44 -19.33 -9.25
C GLU A 105 -14.80 -18.66 -10.59
N VAL A 106 -16.04 -18.19 -10.73
CA VAL A 106 -16.52 -17.56 -11.98
C VAL A 106 -15.72 -16.30 -12.33
N LYS A 107 -15.22 -15.59 -11.31
CA LYS A 107 -14.41 -14.38 -11.51
C LYS A 107 -12.91 -14.74 -11.61
N PRO A 108 -12.25 -14.48 -12.75
CA PRO A 108 -10.85 -14.87 -12.94
C PRO A 108 -9.88 -14.15 -11.99
N GLU A 109 -10.25 -12.98 -11.47
CA GLU A 109 -9.45 -12.19 -10.53
C GLU A 109 -9.07 -12.98 -9.27
N LYS A 110 -9.92 -13.92 -8.84
CA LYS A 110 -9.66 -14.78 -7.68
C LYS A 110 -8.49 -15.73 -7.92
N GLU A 111 -8.45 -16.37 -9.07
CA GLU A 111 -7.35 -17.26 -9.43
C GLU A 111 -6.05 -16.48 -9.70
N ILE A 112 -6.14 -15.32 -10.37
CA ILE A 112 -4.99 -14.41 -10.53
C ILE A 112 -4.43 -14.02 -9.15
N THR A 113 -5.28 -13.71 -8.18
CA THR A 113 -4.84 -13.36 -6.82
C THR A 113 -4.08 -14.50 -6.16
N ARG A 114 -4.52 -15.76 -6.32
CA ARG A 114 -3.77 -16.94 -5.80
C ARG A 114 -2.39 -17.08 -6.44
N GLN A 115 -2.28 -16.85 -7.74
CA GLN A 115 -1.00 -16.85 -8.43
C GLN A 115 -0.09 -15.70 -7.95
N MET A 116 -0.66 -14.53 -7.67
CA MET A 116 0.09 -13.41 -7.10
C MET A 116 0.57 -13.69 -5.67
N MET A 117 -0.19 -14.45 -4.87
CA MET A 117 0.30 -14.92 -3.58
C MET A 117 1.55 -15.81 -3.73
N ASP A 118 1.53 -16.73 -4.69
CA ASP A 118 2.66 -17.61 -4.96
C ASP A 118 3.88 -16.79 -5.41
N LEU A 119 3.69 -15.80 -6.28
CA LEU A 119 4.73 -14.87 -6.70
C LEU A 119 5.36 -14.12 -5.52
N VAL A 120 4.53 -13.50 -4.66
CA VAL A 120 5.02 -12.74 -3.50
C VAL A 120 5.77 -13.64 -2.52
N ASN A 121 5.27 -14.85 -2.28
CA ASN A 121 5.94 -15.83 -1.42
C ASN A 121 7.31 -16.23 -1.97
N ASN A 122 7.40 -16.48 -3.29
CA ASN A 122 8.65 -16.84 -3.94
C ASN A 122 9.65 -15.68 -3.92
N LEU A 123 9.23 -14.46 -4.27
CA LEU A 123 10.08 -13.27 -4.19
C LEU A 123 10.63 -13.05 -2.78
N ASN A 124 9.77 -13.17 -1.76
CA ASN A 124 10.20 -13.03 -0.37
C ASN A 124 11.15 -14.14 0.08
N LYS A 125 11.01 -15.36 -0.45
CA LYS A 125 11.96 -16.44 -0.22
C LYS A 125 13.32 -16.13 -0.87
N ASP A 126 13.32 -15.65 -2.10
CA ASP A 126 14.55 -15.32 -2.82
C ASP A 126 15.29 -14.17 -2.15
N LEU A 127 14.58 -13.12 -1.73
CA LEU A 127 15.15 -11.99 -0.98
C LEU A 127 15.86 -12.43 0.30
N LYS A 128 15.28 -13.39 1.05
CA LYS A 128 15.90 -13.95 2.26
C LYS A 128 17.17 -14.75 1.97
N ASN A 129 17.29 -15.30 0.77
CA ASN A 129 18.45 -16.10 0.36
C ASN A 129 19.59 -15.23 -0.21
N MET A 130 19.37 -13.93 -0.43
CA MET A 130 20.41 -13.02 -0.93
C MET A 130 21.34 -12.57 0.22
N ASP A 131 22.59 -13.07 0.22
CA ASP A 131 23.58 -12.78 1.26
C ASP A 131 23.80 -11.28 1.49
N ALA A 132 23.85 -10.49 0.41
CA ALA A 132 24.04 -9.04 0.45
C ALA A 132 22.89 -8.29 1.15
N LEU A 133 21.71 -8.92 1.30
CA LEU A 133 20.51 -8.30 1.88
C LEU A 133 20.15 -8.84 3.26
N LYS A 134 20.93 -9.79 3.81
CA LYS A 134 20.64 -10.42 5.11
C LYS A 134 20.58 -9.44 6.28
N SER A 135 21.39 -8.37 6.25
CA SER A 135 21.37 -7.33 7.29
C SER A 135 20.11 -6.46 7.24
N TYR A 136 19.54 -6.24 6.06
CA TYR A 136 18.38 -5.37 5.83
C TYR A 136 17.04 -6.13 5.86
N GLN A 137 17.05 -7.44 5.58
CA GLN A 137 15.87 -8.32 5.56
C GLN A 137 14.68 -7.75 4.78
N PRO A 138 14.87 -7.34 3.51
CA PRO A 138 13.79 -6.75 2.73
C PRO A 138 12.65 -7.75 2.50
N SER A 139 11.45 -7.21 2.37
CA SER A 139 10.28 -7.97 1.94
C SER A 139 9.43 -7.14 0.97
N VAL A 140 8.74 -7.84 0.09
CA VAL A 140 7.76 -7.29 -0.84
C VAL A 140 6.37 -7.69 -0.40
N SER A 141 5.42 -6.81 -0.68
CA SER A 141 3.99 -7.07 -0.49
C SER A 141 3.24 -6.69 -1.76
N CYS A 142 1.95 -7.01 -1.82
CA CYS A 142 1.08 -6.58 -2.92
C CYS A 142 1.15 -5.06 -3.13
N TYR A 143 1.26 -4.29 -2.04
CA TYR A 143 1.34 -2.83 -2.09
C TYR A 143 2.62 -2.31 -2.76
N THR A 144 3.73 -3.07 -2.71
CA THR A 144 4.99 -2.69 -3.34
C THR A 144 4.81 -2.37 -4.83
N CYS A 145 3.94 -3.13 -5.52
CA CYS A 145 3.66 -2.94 -6.95
C CYS A 145 2.31 -2.25 -7.20
N HIS A 146 1.24 -2.69 -6.53
CA HIS A 146 -0.12 -2.24 -6.84
C HIS A 146 -0.41 -0.81 -6.38
N ARG A 147 0.08 -0.42 -5.20
CA ARG A 147 -0.04 0.95 -4.67
C ARG A 147 -1.46 1.55 -4.76
N GLY A 148 -2.49 0.74 -4.54
CA GLY A 148 -3.90 1.14 -4.62
C GLY A 148 -4.52 1.07 -6.02
N ASP A 149 -3.87 0.39 -6.97
CA ASP A 149 -4.38 0.16 -8.32
C ASP A 149 -4.39 -1.35 -8.65
N THR A 150 -5.43 -1.79 -9.34
CA THR A 150 -5.55 -3.15 -9.90
C THR A 150 -4.40 -3.49 -10.86
N ARG A 151 -3.81 -2.48 -11.52
CA ARG A 151 -2.70 -2.66 -12.45
C ARG A 151 -1.47 -1.90 -11.98
N PRO A 152 -0.36 -2.60 -11.67
CA PRO A 152 0.88 -1.94 -11.32
C PRO A 152 1.37 -1.01 -12.45
N ALA A 153 1.92 0.14 -12.06
CA ALA A 153 2.54 1.06 -13.03
C ALA A 153 3.74 0.40 -13.70
N THR A 154 3.83 0.53 -15.02
CA THR A 154 4.95 -0.04 -15.82
C THR A 154 6.16 0.88 -15.88
N ARG A 155 6.04 2.12 -15.40
CA ARG A 155 7.11 3.11 -15.32
C ARG A 155 7.02 3.89 -14.00
N PRO A 156 8.15 4.40 -13.49
CA PRO A 156 8.13 5.35 -12.38
C PRO A 156 7.27 6.57 -12.71
N LYS A 157 6.65 7.14 -11.68
CA LYS A 157 6.00 8.45 -11.78
C LYS A 157 7.04 9.56 -11.72
#